data_AF-A0A6G2BDH3-F1
#
_entry.id   AF-A0A6G2BDH3-F1
#
_cell.length_a   1.000
_cell.length_b   1.000
_cell.length_c   1.000
_cell.angle_alpha   90.00
_cell.angle_beta   90.00
_cell.angle_gamma   90.00
#
_symmetry.space_group_name_H-M   'P 1'
#
loop_
_entity.id
_entity.type
_entity.pdbx_description
1 polymer ?
#
loop_
_entity_poly.entity_id
_entity_poly.type
_entity_poly.pdbx_seq_one_letter_code
_entity_poly.pdbx_strand_id
1 'polypeptide(L)'
;MATASDEQTYYVIYDDGSVGRIVTDTGTEPDLAKAGRFVSQAEYQAAVDALDAEREQQQAEEEAMRSAQAKADYEALVAAGVPEDTAARMSGYDPTEEWS
;
A
#
# COMPACT_ATOMS: atom_id res chain seq x y z
N MET A 1 21.49 4.74 38.13
CA MET A 1 20.02 4.71 38.30
C MET A 1 19.44 5.00 36.93
N ALA A 2 18.81 4.02 36.28
CA ALA A 2 18.12 4.23 35.01
C ALA A 2 16.73 4.81 35.32
N THR A 3 16.44 6.01 34.85
CA THR A 3 15.11 6.61 34.90
C THR A 3 14.21 5.82 33.97
N ALA A 4 13.17 5.19 34.49
CA ALA A 4 12.08 4.67 33.67
C ALA A 4 11.44 5.88 32.97
N SER A 5 11.61 5.97 31.66
CA SER A 5 10.91 6.97 30.85
C SER A 5 9.42 6.66 30.94
N ASP A 6 8.61 7.62 31.36
CA ASP A 6 7.14 7.53 31.38
C ASP A 6 6.61 7.73 29.94
N GLU A 7 7.09 6.89 29.01
CA GLU A 7 6.74 6.98 27.59
C GLU A 7 5.27 6.62 27.41
N GLN A 8 4.46 7.64 27.11
CA GLN A 8 3.04 7.48 26.80
C GLN A 8 2.83 7.51 25.29
N THR A 9 2.08 6.53 24.79
CA THR A 9 1.72 6.45 23.36
C THR A 9 0.29 6.93 23.16
N TYR A 10 0.12 7.84 22.21
CA TYR A 10 -1.17 8.34 21.74
C TYR A 10 -1.38 7.90 20.30
N TYR A 11 -2.55 7.35 20.02
CA TYR A 11 -2.95 6.95 18.68
C TYR A 11 -3.94 7.94 18.09
N VAL A 12 -3.79 8.26 16.82
CA VAL A 12 -4.53 9.33 16.15
C VAL A 12 -5.09 8.83 14.83
N ILE A 13 -6.34 9.16 14.54
CA ILE A 13 -6.92 9.08 13.20
C ILE A 13 -7.14 10.52 12.72
N TYR A 14 -6.54 10.87 11.59
CA TYR A 14 -6.69 12.17 10.97
C TYR A 14 -7.91 12.20 10.05
N ASP A 15 -8.47 13.39 9.84
CA ASP A 15 -9.65 13.58 8.99
C ASP A 15 -9.35 13.32 7.51
N ASP A 16 -8.06 13.30 7.12
CA ASP A 16 -7.62 12.91 5.77
C ASP A 16 -7.62 11.38 5.54
N GLY A 17 -7.95 10.58 6.57
CA GLY A 17 -7.93 9.12 6.51
C GLY A 17 -6.59 8.50 6.94
N SER A 18 -5.52 9.29 7.06
CA SER A 18 -4.25 8.83 7.62
C SER A 18 -4.35 8.46 9.10
N VAL A 19 -3.50 7.53 9.52
CA VAL A 19 -3.31 7.14 10.92
C VAL A 19 -1.95 7.60 11.44
N GLY A 20 -1.86 7.93 12.73
CA GLY A 20 -0.64 8.40 13.37
C GLY A 20 -0.41 7.80 14.75
N ARG A 21 0.87 7.66 15.12
CA ARG A 21 1.30 7.25 16.46
C ARG A 21 2.26 8.29 17.01
N ILE A 22 1.93 8.87 18.16
CA ILE A 22 2.76 9.87 18.84
C ILE A 22 3.23 9.27 20.16
N VAL A 23 4.54 9.32 20.40
CA VAL A 23 5.16 8.88 21.67
C VAL A 23 5.67 10.11 22.38
N THR A 24 5.28 10.28 23.65
CA THR A 24 5.65 11.42 24.49
C THR A 24 6.36 10.95 25.74
N ASP A 25 7.42 11.63 26.15
CA ASP A 25 8.18 11.35 27.38
C ASP A 25 7.63 12.08 28.64
N THR A 26 6.67 12.99 28.46
CA THR A 26 6.11 13.85 29.51
C THR A 26 4.74 13.39 30.04
N GLY A 27 4.17 12.31 29.48
CA GLY A 27 2.83 11.82 29.84
C GLY A 27 1.69 12.81 29.57
N THR A 28 1.94 13.84 28.74
CA THR A 28 0.95 14.88 28.41
C THR A 28 0.46 14.66 26.98
N GLU A 29 -0.85 14.85 26.77
CA GLU A 29 -1.43 14.75 25.43
C GLU A 29 -0.79 15.79 24.49
N PRO A 30 -0.19 15.35 23.37
CA PRO A 30 0.50 16.24 22.44
C PRO A 30 -0.48 17.00 21.55
N ASP A 31 -0.09 18.18 21.05
CA ASP A 31 -0.85 18.86 20.01
C ASP A 31 -0.77 18.09 18.68
N LEU A 32 -1.91 18.00 17.98
CA LEU A 32 -1.98 17.35 16.68
C LEU A 32 -1.51 18.30 15.58
N ALA A 33 -0.59 17.83 14.72
CA ALA A 33 -0.10 18.59 13.57
C ALA A 33 -1.16 18.78 12.46
N LYS A 34 -2.25 18.01 12.50
CA LYS A 34 -3.35 18.02 11.55
C LYS A 34 -4.68 17.82 12.28
N ALA A 35 -5.78 18.21 11.65
CA ALA A 35 -7.11 17.89 12.15
C ALA A 35 -7.30 16.36 12.25
N GLY A 36 -7.72 15.91 13.43
CA GLY A 36 -7.87 14.49 13.74
C GLY A 36 -8.40 14.30 15.16
N ARG A 37 -8.46 13.05 15.58
CA ARG A 37 -8.89 12.68 16.94
C ARG A 37 -7.99 11.60 17.52
N PHE A 38 -7.74 11.70 18.82
CA PHE A 38 -7.16 10.60 19.57
C PHE A 38 -8.13 9.43 19.63
N VAL A 39 -7.60 8.24 19.46
CA VAL A 39 -8.35 6.99 19.46
C VAL A 39 -7.69 5.97 20.37
N SER A 40 -8.44 4.94 20.74
CA SER A 40 -7.86 3.78 21.41
C SER A 40 -6.88 3.02 20.50
N GLN A 41 -5.98 2.23 21.11
CA GLN A 41 -5.10 1.34 20.36
C GLN A 41 -5.87 0.39 19.44
N ALA A 42 -7.02 -0.11 19.89
CA ALA A 42 -7.87 -1.02 19.13
C ALA A 42 -8.47 -0.35 17.89
N GLU A 43 -8.97 0.88 18.03
CA GLU A 43 -9.46 1.68 16.90
C GLU A 43 -8.35 2.02 15.90
N TYR A 44 -7.15 2.35 16.40
CA TYR A 44 -5.98 2.58 15.55
C TYR A 44 -5.61 1.33 14.76
N GLN A 45 -5.54 0.17 15.42
CA GLN A 45 -5.18 -1.07 14.74
C GLN A 45 -6.21 -1.43 13.67
N ALA A 46 -7.51 -1.31 13.98
CA ALA A 46 -8.56 -1.54 13.00
C ALA A 46 -8.46 -0.58 11.79
N ALA A 47 -8.09 0.67 12.01
CA ALA A 47 -7.86 1.63 10.93
C ALA A 47 -6.62 1.29 10.10
N VAL A 48 -5.53 0.83 10.73
CA VAL A 48 -4.33 0.33 10.04
C VAL A 48 -4.68 -0.88 9.18
N ASP A 49 -5.38 -1.87 9.73
CA ASP A 49 -5.76 -3.09 9.02
C ASP A 49 -6.67 -2.78 7.83
N ALA A 50 -7.59 -1.82 7.97
CA ALA A 50 -8.44 -1.37 6.87
C ALA A 50 -7.62 -0.69 5.75
N LEU A 51 -6.66 0.17 6.10
CA LEU A 51 -5.78 0.83 5.14
C LEU A 51 -4.87 -0.17 4.42
N ASP A 52 -4.40 -1.20 5.11
CA ASP A 52 -3.57 -2.25 4.53
C ASP A 52 -4.37 -3.05 3.50
N ALA A 53 -5.57 -3.51 3.87
CA ALA A 53 -6.47 -4.22 2.97
C ALA A 53 -6.84 -3.40 1.71
N GLU A 54 -7.05 -2.08 1.87
CA GLU A 54 -7.33 -1.19 0.74
C GLU A 54 -6.12 -1.07 -0.20
N ARG A 55 -4.89 -1.00 0.35
CA ARG A 55 -3.66 -0.96 -0.44
C ARG A 55 -3.37 -2.27 -1.13
N GLU A 56 -3.64 -3.40 -0.50
CA GLU A 56 -3.51 -4.72 -1.11
C GLU A 56 -4.47 -4.86 -2.29
N GLN A 57 -5.72 -4.43 -2.11
CA GLN A 57 -6.72 -4.43 -3.19
C GLN A 57 -6.28 -3.54 -4.36
N GLN A 58 -5.87 -2.29 -4.08
CA GLN A 58 -5.38 -1.38 -5.13
C GLN A 58 -4.17 -1.95 -5.88
N GLN A 59 -3.21 -2.54 -5.17
CA GLN A 59 -2.04 -3.17 -5.80
C GLN A 59 -2.44 -4.35 -6.69
N ALA A 60 -3.37 -5.19 -6.25
CA ALA A 60 -3.88 -6.30 -7.05
C ALA A 60 -4.60 -5.82 -8.31
N GLU A 61 -5.39 -4.74 -8.21
CA GLU A 61 -6.05 -4.11 -9.36
C GLU A 61 -5.04 -3.51 -10.35
N GLU A 62 -4.02 -2.80 -9.85
CA GLU A 62 -2.94 -2.25 -10.68
C GLU A 62 -2.14 -3.34 -11.38
N GLU A 63 -1.83 -4.44 -10.69
CA GLU A 63 -1.12 -5.57 -11.27
C GLU A 63 -1.95 -6.27 -12.35
N ALA A 64 -3.24 -6.50 -12.08
CA ALA A 64 -4.16 -7.07 -13.07
C ALA A 64 -4.28 -6.19 -14.31
N MET A 65 -4.34 -4.86 -14.14
CA MET A 65 -4.38 -3.90 -15.24
C MET A 65 -3.08 -3.91 -16.05
N ARG A 66 -1.91 -3.93 -15.38
CA ARG A 66 -0.61 -4.01 -16.05
C ARG A 66 -0.46 -5.32 -16.84
N SER A 67 -0.87 -6.44 -16.25
CA SER A 67 -0.85 -7.75 -16.91
C SER A 67 -1.77 -7.78 -18.14
N ALA A 68 -2.99 -7.26 -18.02
CA ALA A 68 -3.93 -7.17 -19.14
C ALA A 68 -3.40 -6.28 -20.28
N GLN A 69 -2.76 -5.15 -19.94
CA GLN A 69 -2.14 -4.27 -20.93
C GLN A 69 -0.95 -4.94 -21.63
N ALA A 70 -0.05 -5.57 -20.87
CA ALA A 70 1.10 -6.27 -21.42
C ALA A 70 0.66 -7.39 -22.39
N LYS A 71 -0.39 -8.14 -22.04
CA LYS A 71 -0.99 -9.14 -22.93
C LYS A 71 -1.56 -8.53 -24.21
N ALA A 72 -2.32 -7.45 -24.10
CA ALA A 72 -2.88 -6.77 -25.26
C ALA A 72 -1.78 -6.24 -26.21
N ASP A 73 -0.69 -5.70 -25.66
CA ASP A 73 0.46 -5.24 -26.43
C ASP A 73 1.20 -6.40 -27.11
N TYR A 74 1.35 -7.54 -26.43
CA TYR A 74 1.89 -8.77 -27.03
C TYR A 74 1.06 -9.21 -28.24
N GLU A 75 -0.25 -9.35 -28.06
CA GLU A 75 -1.18 -9.78 -29.12
C GLU A 75 -1.15 -8.83 -30.32
N ALA A 76 -1.08 -7.51 -30.08
CA ALA A 76 -0.97 -6.51 -31.13
C ALA A 76 0.35 -6.61 -31.90
N LEU A 77 1.48 -6.84 -31.21
CA LEU A 77 2.79 -7.01 -31.84
C LEU A 77 2.85 -8.28 -32.70
N VAL A 78 2.32 -9.39 -32.20
CA VAL A 78 2.23 -10.64 -32.96
C VAL A 78 1.34 -10.46 -34.19
N ALA A 79 0.18 -9.81 -34.05
CA ALA A 79 -0.72 -9.51 -35.16
C ALA A 79 -0.07 -8.59 -36.22
N ALA A 80 0.84 -7.71 -35.81
CA ALA A 80 1.64 -6.87 -36.70
C ALA A 80 2.81 -7.63 -37.37
N GLY A 81 3.00 -8.92 -37.07
CA GLY A 81 4.04 -9.77 -37.64
C GLY A 81 5.38 -9.71 -36.92
N VAL A 82 5.42 -9.15 -35.71
CA VAL A 82 6.62 -9.23 -34.86
C VAL A 82 6.78 -10.67 -34.37
N PRO A 83 7.98 -11.27 -34.44
CA PRO A 83 8.22 -12.60 -33.90
C PRO A 83 7.86 -12.67 -32.40
N GLU A 84 7.24 -13.76 -31.97
CA GLU A 84 6.70 -13.92 -30.60
C GLU A 84 7.73 -13.63 -29.51
N ASP A 85 8.95 -14.13 -29.65
CA ASP A 85 10.05 -13.87 -28.70
C ASP A 85 10.41 -12.37 -28.59
N THR A 86 10.30 -11.63 -29.69
CA THR A 86 10.49 -10.18 -29.70
C THR A 86 9.26 -9.45 -29.15
N ALA A 87 8.06 -9.92 -29.46
CA ALA A 87 6.81 -9.37 -28.92
C ALA A 87 6.73 -9.53 -27.39
N ALA A 88 7.14 -10.67 -26.84
CA ALA A 88 7.22 -10.92 -25.40
C ALA A 88 8.19 -9.95 -24.71
N ARG A 89 9.42 -9.82 -25.26
CA ARG A 89 10.42 -8.87 -24.73
C ARG A 89 9.99 -7.40 -24.80
N MET A 90 9.20 -7.03 -25.80
CA MET A 90 8.75 -5.63 -25.99
C MET A 90 7.52 -5.28 -25.16
N SER A 91 6.58 -6.20 -25.00
CA SER A 91 5.37 -6.00 -24.19
C SER A 91 5.61 -6.20 -22.70
N GLY A 92 6.68 -6.93 -22.33
CA GLY A 92 6.93 -7.33 -20.96
C GLY A 92 6.00 -8.44 -20.47
N TYR A 93 5.21 -9.04 -21.37
CA TYR A 93 4.38 -10.20 -21.10
C TYR A 93 5.16 -11.47 -21.43
N ASP A 94 5.23 -12.39 -20.47
CA ASP A 94 5.81 -13.72 -20.68
C ASP A 94 4.68 -14.75 -20.90
N PRO A 95 4.49 -15.22 -22.15
CA PRO A 95 3.46 -16.22 -22.45
C PRO A 95 3.80 -17.63 -21.95
N THR A 96 5.05 -17.87 -21.50
CA THR A 96 5.50 -19.19 -21.02
C THR A 96 5.26 -19.38 -19.52
N GLU A 97 5.21 -18.30 -18.75
CA GLU A 97 4.88 -18.31 -17.32
C GLU A 97 3.39 -18.64 -17.04
N GLU A 98 2.48 -18.43 -17.99
CA GLU A 98 1.05 -18.77 -17.83
C GLU A 98 0.75 -20.29 -17.89
N TRP A 99 1.72 -21.12 -18.31
CA TRP A 99 1.56 -22.57 -18.50
C TRP A 99 2.36 -23.40 -17.48
N SER A 100 2.85 -22.78 -16.42
CA SER A 100 3.72 -23.43 -15.43
C SER A 100 3.05 -23.72 -14.08
#